data_AF-A0A2V7QMR9-F1
#
_entry.id   AF-A0A2V7QMR9-F1
#
_cell.length_a   1.000
_cell.length_b   1.000
_cell.length_c   1.000
_cell.angle_alpha   90.00
_cell.angle_beta   90.00
_cell.angle_gamma   90.00
#
_symmetry.space_group_name_H-M   'P 1'
#
loop_
_entity.id
_entity.type
_entity.pdbx_description
1 polymer ?
#
loop_
_entity_poly.entity_id
_entity_poly.type
_entity_poly.pdbx_seq_one_letter_code
_entity_poly.pdbx_strand_id
1 'polypeptide(L)'
;MAVRPGERRTRAAVIGVGGRMIVEVRKYTIKPGLRAKFIEFFETRSAPAQREAGMEILGPLLDVENPDVFVFLRGFPSLEERDRMKKEFYEG
;
A
#
# COMPACT_ATOMS: atom_id res chain seq x y z
N MET A 1 -21.44 -20.63 21.58
CA MET A 1 -21.33 -20.84 20.12
C MET A 1 -20.07 -20.11 19.66
N ALA A 2 -18.96 -20.85 19.49
CA ALA A 2 -17.65 -20.25 19.21
C ALA A 2 -17.47 -20.03 17.71
N VAL A 3 -17.20 -18.78 17.30
CA VAL A 3 -16.83 -18.43 15.93
C VAL A 3 -15.42 -18.96 15.66
N ARG A 4 -15.27 -19.80 14.63
CA ARG A 4 -13.97 -20.33 14.20
C ARG A 4 -13.14 -19.21 13.55
N PRO A 5 -11.82 -19.11 13.79
CA PRO A 5 -11.00 -18.13 13.09
C PRO A 5 -10.84 -18.59 11.64
N GLY A 6 -11.45 -17.85 10.72
CA GLY A 6 -11.17 -18.00 9.29
C GLY A 6 -9.75 -17.54 9.01
N GLU A 7 -8.95 -18.42 8.41
CA GLU A 7 -7.71 -18.05 7.73
C GLU A 7 -8.02 -16.91 6.76
N ARG A 8 -7.62 -15.68 7.13
CA ARG A 8 -7.41 -14.63 6.14
C ARG A 8 -6.25 -15.12 5.28
N ARG A 9 -6.57 -15.80 4.19
CA ARG A 9 -5.63 -15.97 3.09
C ARG A 9 -5.33 -14.57 2.55
N THR A 10 -4.26 -13.97 3.07
CA THR A 10 -3.58 -12.87 2.40
C THR A 10 -3.18 -13.41 1.04
N ARG A 11 -3.98 -13.18 -0.01
CA ARG A 11 -3.47 -13.30 -1.36
C ARG A 11 -2.29 -12.34 -1.38
N ALA A 12 -1.07 -12.87 -1.44
CA ALA A 12 0.09 -12.07 -1.77
C ALA A 12 -0.30 -11.29 -3.02
N ALA A 13 -0.33 -9.96 -2.93
CA ALA A 13 -0.55 -9.12 -4.09
C ALA A 13 0.63 -9.42 -5.01
N VAL A 14 0.41 -10.30 -6.00
CA VAL A 14 1.35 -10.46 -7.10
C VAL A 14 1.21 -9.18 -7.89
N ILE A 15 2.18 -8.28 -7.70
CA ILE A 15 2.37 -7.15 -8.61
C ILE A 15 2.71 -7.80 -9.96
N GLY A 16 1.74 -7.83 -10.87
CA GLY A 16 1.80 -8.62 -12.09
C GLY A 16 2.91 -8.14 -13.02
N VAL A 17 3.99 -8.92 -13.16
CA VAL A 17 5.09 -8.62 -14.09
C VAL A 17 4.70 -9.07 -15.51
N GLY A 18 3.69 -8.43 -16.08
CA GLY A 18 3.12 -8.76 -17.38
C GLY A 18 2.79 -7.50 -18.19
N GLY A 19 3.82 -6.77 -18.62
CA GLY A 19 3.69 -5.60 -19.50
C GLY A 19 4.07 -4.28 -18.81
N ARG A 20 5.36 -3.93 -18.84
CA ARG A 20 5.94 -2.60 -18.53
C ARG A 20 5.36 -1.86 -17.31
N MET A 21 5.29 -2.54 -16.17
CA MET A 21 4.80 -1.95 -14.93
C MET A 21 5.83 -1.01 -14.28
N ILE A 22 5.43 0.21 -13.93
CA ILE A 22 6.19 1.13 -13.09
C ILE A 22 5.90 0.80 -11.62
N VAL A 23 6.96 0.68 -10.82
CA VAL A 23 6.84 0.51 -9.36
C VAL A 23 7.38 1.74 -8.67
N GLU A 24 6.54 2.39 -7.86
CA GLU A 24 6.92 3.51 -7.01
C GLU A 24 7.15 3.03 -5.58
N VAL A 25 8.35 3.31 -5.05
CA VAL A 25 8.69 3.07 -3.64
C VAL A 25 8.32 4.29 -2.81
N ARG A 26 7.44 4.12 -1.83
CA ARG A 26 7.06 5.15 -0.88
C ARG A 26 7.68 4.84 0.47
N LYS A 27 8.65 5.65 0.90
CA LYS A 27 9.30 5.56 2.22
C LYS A 27 8.92 6.77 3.05
N TYR A 28 8.36 6.54 4.23
CA TYR A 28 8.02 7.58 5.19
C TYR A 28 8.81 7.41 6.48
N THR A 29 9.25 8.55 7.02
CA THR A 29 9.65 8.66 8.43
C THR A 29 8.41 8.97 9.24
N ILE A 30 8.02 8.05 10.12
CA ILE A 30 6.89 8.16 11.02
C ILE A 30 7.34 8.83 12.30
N LYS A 31 6.44 9.58 12.94
CA LYS A 31 6.75 10.16 14.26
C LYS A 31 6.98 9.04 15.29
N PRO A 32 7.94 9.20 16.22
CA PRO A 32 8.26 8.17 17.21
C PRO A 32 7.05 7.62 17.94
N GLY A 33 6.96 6.29 18.04
CA GLY A 33 5.88 5.58 18.74
C GLY A 33 4.53 5.52 17.99
N LEU A 34 4.39 6.13 16.81
CA LEU A 34 3.11 6.17 16.08
C LEU A 34 3.00 5.13 14.95
N ARG A 35 4.02 4.28 14.72
CA ARG A 35 4.03 3.32 13.60
C ARG A 35 2.82 2.39 13.59
N ALA A 36 2.44 1.82 14.74
CA ALA A 36 1.28 0.90 14.81
C ALA A 36 -0.03 1.59 14.40
N LYS A 37 -0.29 2.81 14.92
CA LYS A 37 -1.46 3.61 14.54
C LYS A 37 -1.45 4.00 13.06
N PHE A 38 -0.27 4.30 12.51
CA PHE A 38 -0.13 4.61 11.09
C PHE A 38 -0.40 3.38 10.21
N ILE A 39 0.07 2.19 10.60
CA ILE A 39 -0.22 0.93 9.90
C ILE A 39 -1.72 0.68 9.87
N GLU A 40 -2.40 0.78 11.02
CA GLU A 40 -3.86 0.57 11.10
C GLU A 40 -4.61 1.52 10.15
N PHE A 41 -4.28 2.81 10.19
CA PHE A 41 -4.85 3.80 9.26
C PHE A 41 -4.55 3.44 7.80
N PHE A 42 -3.31 3.03 7.49
CA PHE A 42 -2.92 2.69 6.14
C PHE A 42 -3.72 1.49 5.61
N GLU A 43 -3.81 0.40 6.37
CA GLU A 43 -4.47 -0.83 5.96
C GLU A 43 -5.99 -0.66 5.82
N THR A 44 -6.61 0.12 6.72
CA THR A 44 -8.07 0.26 6.79
C THR A 44 -8.63 1.40 5.95
N ARG A 45 -7.82 2.41 5.63
CA ARG A 45 -8.28 3.64 4.95
C ARG A 45 -7.46 3.96 3.71
N SER A 46 -6.14 4.10 3.85
CA SER A 46 -5.31 4.65 2.76
C SER A 46 -5.12 3.67 1.60
N ALA A 47 -4.79 2.41 1.89
CA ALA A 47 -4.57 1.40 0.86
C ALA A 47 -5.87 1.04 0.11
N PRO A 48 -7.03 0.87 0.77
CA PRO A 48 -8.31 0.70 0.07
C PRO A 48 -8.62 1.85 -0.90
N ALA A 49 -8.53 3.10 -0.45
CA ALA A 49 -8.84 4.26 -1.30
C ALA A 49 -7.94 4.36 -2.55
N GLN A 50 -6.65 4.02 -2.42
CA GLN A 50 -5.75 3.99 -3.59
C GLN A 50 -6.02 2.83 -4.54
N ARG A 51 -6.44 1.67 -4.01
CA ARG A 51 -6.88 0.53 -4.84
C ARG A 51 -8.17 0.84 -5.59
N GLU A 52 -9.10 1.54 -4.96
CA GLU A 52 -10.33 2.05 -5.60
C GLU A 52 -10.01 3.03 -6.73
N ALA A 53 -8.95 3.83 -6.59
CA ALA A 53 -8.41 4.69 -7.66
C ALA A 53 -7.58 3.92 -8.71
N GLY A 54 -7.59 2.58 -8.70
CA GLY A 54 -6.95 1.73 -9.71
C GLY A 54 -5.46 1.46 -9.50
N MET A 55 -4.87 1.88 -8.37
CA MET A 55 -3.45 1.64 -8.08
C MET A 55 -3.24 0.27 -7.42
N GLU A 56 -2.22 -0.46 -7.83
CA GLU A 56 -1.81 -1.67 -7.10
C GLU A 56 -1.01 -1.27 -5.85
N ILE A 57 -1.38 -1.80 -4.67
CA ILE A 57 -0.73 -1.47 -3.40
C ILE A 57 -0.16 -2.73 -2.75
N LEU A 58 1.16 -2.74 -2.52
CA LEU A 58 1.86 -3.76 -1.73
C LEU A 58 2.47 -3.15 -0.47
N GLY A 59 2.19 -3.76 0.67
CA GLY A 59 2.63 -3.33 1.98
C GLY A 59 1.54 -3.48 3.04
N PRO A 60 1.85 -3.12 4.30
CA PRO A 60 3.06 -2.42 4.71
C PRO A 60 4.33 -3.29 4.69
N LEU A 61 5.48 -2.66 4.45
CA LEU A 61 6.83 -3.22 4.60
C LEU A 61 7.50 -2.49 5.76
N LEU A 62 7.87 -3.22 6.80
CA LEU A 62 8.38 -2.66 8.05
C LEU A 62 9.88 -2.85 8.15
N ASP A 63 10.57 -1.80 8.57
CA ASP A 63 11.97 -1.88 8.97
C ASP A 63 12.04 -2.48 10.39
N VAL A 64 12.74 -3.60 10.53
CA VAL A 64 12.88 -4.33 11.80
C VAL A 64 13.83 -3.60 12.75
N GLU A 65 14.82 -2.90 12.20
CA GLU A 65 15.86 -2.20 12.95
C GLU A 65 15.48 -0.75 13.25
N ASN A 66 14.55 -0.17 12.46
CA ASN A 66 14.06 1.18 12.65
C ASN A 66 12.54 1.27 12.84
N PRO A 67 12.05 1.50 14.08
CA PRO A 67 10.62 1.59 14.36
C PRO A 67 9.93 2.81 13.75
N ASP A 68 10.69 3.77 13.23
CA ASP A 68 10.17 5.02 12.67
C ASP A 68 10.14 5.01 11.14
N VAL A 69 10.46 3.88 10.49
CA VAL A 69 10.38 3.75 9.03
C VAL A 69 9.18 2.90 8.63
N PHE A 70 8.44 3.40 7.64
CA PHE A 70 7.32 2.71 7.00
C PHE A 70 7.49 2.75 5.48
N VAL A 71 7.39 1.60 4.81
CA VAL A 71 7.50 1.50 3.35
C VAL A 71 6.25 0.84 2.77
N PHE A 72 5.80 1.31 1.62
CA PHE A 72 4.86 0.58 0.77
C PHE A 72 5.18 0.85 -0.70
N LEU A 73 4.70 -0.03 -1.58
CA LEU A 73 4.89 0.07 -3.01
C LEU A 73 3.56 0.39 -3.70
N ARG A 74 3.65 1.16 -4.79
CA ARG A 74 2.55 1.35 -5.73
C ARG A 74 2.94 0.83 -7.10
N GLY A 75 2.07 0.05 -7.72
CA GLY A 75 2.22 -0.42 -9.10
C GLY A 75 1.34 0.41 -10.04
N PHE A 76 1.89 0.74 -11.22
CA PHE A 76 1.20 1.43 -12.29
C PHE A 76 1.50 0.79 -13.65
N PRO A 77 0.57 0.83 -14.61
CA PRO A 77 0.80 0.23 -15.94
C PRO A 77 1.83 0.98 -16.82
N SER A 78 2.02 2.28 -16.60
CA SER A 78 3.03 3.12 -17.28
C SER A 78 3.29 4.41 -16.49
N LEU A 79 4.22 5.27 -16.94
CA LEU A 79 4.44 6.58 -16.34
C LEU A 79 3.26 7.54 -16.58
N GLU A 80 2.67 7.50 -17.78
CA GLU A 80 1.51 8.33 -18.15
C GLU A 80 0.28 7.95 -17.32
N GLU A 81 0.03 6.64 -17.17
CA GLU A 81 -1.05 6.11 -16.33
C GLU A 81 -0.84 6.49 -14.86
N ARG A 82 0.41 6.42 -14.39
CA ARG A 82 0.80 6.83 -13.04
C ARG A 82 0.46 8.29 -12.75
N ASP A 83 0.74 9.19 -13.69
CA ASP A 83 0.44 10.61 -13.51
C ASP A 83 -1.06 10.89 -13.53
N ARG A 84 -1.82 10.25 -14.45
CA ARG A 84 -3.28 10.39 -14.48
C ARG A 84 -3.94 9.88 -13.20
N MET A 85 -3.63 8.65 -12.78
CA MET A 85 -4.22 8.04 -11.58
C MET A 85 -3.89 8.85 -10.32
N LYS A 86 -2.66 9.36 -10.21
CA LYS A 86 -2.29 10.22 -9.08
C LYS A 86 -3.05 11.55 -9.08
N LYS A 87 -3.19 12.18 -10.24
CA LYS A 87 -3.94 13.43 -10.35
C LYS A 87 -5.38 13.24 -9.90
N GLU A 88 -6.04 12.21 -10.41
CA GLU A 88 -7.41 11.86 -10.03
C GLU A 88 -7.54 11.57 -8.53
N PHE A 89 -6.58 10.84 -7.93
CA PHE A 89 -6.62 10.53 -6.51
C PHE A 89 -6.36 11.73 -5.58
N TYR A 90 -5.52 12.69 -5.97
CA TYR A 90 -5.14 13.82 -5.11
C TYR A 90 -5.92 15.12 -5.37
N GLU A 91 -6.44 15.30 -6.59
CA GLU A 91 -7.10 16.53 -7.03
C GLU A 91 -8.58 16.33 -7.42
N GLY A 92 -9.03 15.09 -7.56
CA GLY A 92 -10.45 14.73 -7.76
C GLY A 92 -11.21 14.56 -6.44
#